data_AF-A0A382IQE8-F1
#
_entry.id   AF-A0A382IQE8-F1
#
_cell.length_a   1.000
_cell.length_b   1.000
_cell.length_c   1.000
_cell.angle_alpha   90.00
_cell.angle_beta   90.00
_cell.angle_gamma   90.00
#
_symmetry.space_group_name_H-M   'P 1'
#
loop_
_entity.id
_entity.type
_entity.pdbx_description
1 polymer ?
#
loop_
_entity_poly.entity_id
_entity_poly.type
_entity_poly.pdbx_seq_one_letter_code
_entity_poly.pdbx_strand_id
1 'polypeptide(L)'
;MRFRKSQEGLIIAGFALATVMIIALLVTYLSNRVVDMIAIQSQVFFSKQAYWNAYSGMELSTSKKIAGLDGIPSPADVSFATGKITITHGTPDLNEYLGGNKVSAITSTGSDAGGRSRAMKLTIGNPSPSSYALVFDGDDDFVSHSMD
;
A
#
# COMPACT_ATOMS: atom_id res chain seq x y z
N MET A 1 -41.55 -41.16 52.19
CA MET A 1 -40.17 -40.67 52.00
C MET A 1 -39.64 -40.76 50.56
N ARG A 2 -40.02 -41.74 49.73
CA ARG A 2 -39.49 -41.95 48.36
C ARG A 2 -39.75 -40.81 47.35
N PHE A 3 -40.91 -40.13 47.43
CA PHE A 3 -41.28 -39.06 46.48
C PHE A 3 -40.50 -37.75 46.65
N ARG A 4 -40.09 -37.38 47.88
CA ARG A 4 -39.27 -36.18 48.14
C ARG A 4 -37.87 -36.29 47.51
N LYS A 5 -37.26 -37.47 47.57
CA LYS A 5 -35.93 -37.74 47.01
C LYS A 5 -35.90 -37.72 45.47
N SER A 6 -37.04 -38.04 44.83
CA SER A 6 -37.22 -37.91 43.38
C SER A 6 -37.39 -36.46 42.92
N GLN A 7 -37.99 -35.60 43.74
CA GLN A 7 -38.15 -34.17 43.44
C GLN A 7 -36.82 -33.41 43.56
N GLU A 8 -35.98 -33.77 44.53
CA GLU A 8 -34.62 -33.22 44.66
C GLU A 8 -33.75 -33.54 43.42
N GLY A 9 -33.81 -34.77 42.92
CA GLY A 9 -33.08 -35.16 41.70
C GLY A 9 -33.53 -34.40 40.44
N LEU A 10 -34.82 -34.09 40.33
CA LEU A 10 -35.37 -33.31 39.21
C LEU A 10 -34.88 -31.85 39.23
N ILE A 11 -34.82 -31.23 40.41
CA ILE A 11 -34.34 -29.85 40.57
C ILE A 11 -32.85 -29.74 40.21
N ILE A 12 -32.04 -30.69 40.67
CA ILE A 12 -30.60 -30.73 40.37
C ILE A 12 -30.37 -30.94 38.86
N ALA A 13 -31.11 -31.86 38.23
CA ALA A 13 -31.03 -32.09 36.79
C ALA A 13 -31.48 -30.87 35.96
N GLY A 14 -32.55 -30.19 36.37
CA GLY A 14 -33.01 -28.96 35.72
C GLY A 14 -31.99 -27.82 35.84
N PHE A 15 -31.38 -27.66 37.02
CA PHE A 15 -30.33 -26.66 37.22
C PHE A 15 -29.10 -26.95 36.36
N ALA A 16 -28.66 -28.22 36.31
CA ALA A 16 -27.54 -28.66 35.47
C ALA A 16 -27.82 -28.44 33.97
N LEU A 17 -29.03 -28.75 33.51
CA LEU A 17 -29.43 -28.51 32.12
C LEU A 17 -29.40 -27.01 31.78
N ALA A 18 -29.88 -26.16 32.68
CA ALA A 18 -29.84 -24.72 32.51
C ALA A 18 -28.41 -24.19 32.44
N THR A 19 -27.50 -24.68 33.29
CA THR A 19 -26.09 -24.27 33.24
C THR A 19 -25.43 -24.69 31.94
N VAL A 20 -25.66 -25.92 31.46
CA VAL A 20 -25.11 -26.41 30.19
C VAL A 20 -25.65 -25.60 29.01
N MET A 21 -26.94 -25.28 29.00
CA MET A 21 -27.57 -24.43 27.98
C MET A 21 -26.92 -23.04 27.93
N ILE A 22 -26.71 -22.40 29.09
CA ILE A 22 -26.07 -21.09 29.16
C ILE A 22 -24.63 -21.16 28.64
N ILE A 23 -23.86 -22.17 29.06
CA ILE A 23 -22.48 -22.36 28.60
C ILE A 23 -22.44 -22.59 27.09
N ALA A 24 -23.34 -23.44 26.55
CA ALA A 24 -23.41 -23.72 25.13
C ALA A 24 -23.67 -22.44 24.31
N LEU A 25 -24.65 -21.62 24.73
CA LEU A 25 -24.94 -20.34 24.07
C LEU A 25 -23.75 -19.38 24.15
N LEU A 26 -23.06 -19.33 25.29
CA LEU A 26 -21.88 -18.48 25.47
C LEU A 26 -20.73 -18.92 24.55
N VAL A 27 -20.47 -20.22 24.48
CA VAL A 27 -19.44 -20.81 23.60
C VAL A 27 -19.77 -20.53 22.14
N THR A 28 -21.03 -20.71 21.73
CA THR A 28 -21.46 -20.39 20.36
C THR A 28 -21.25 -18.91 20.05
N TYR A 29 -21.64 -18.01 20.95
CA TYR A 29 -21.45 -16.57 20.77
C TYR A 29 -19.96 -16.18 20.65
N LEU A 30 -19.11 -16.69 21.56
CA LEU A 30 -17.66 -16.43 21.50
C LEU A 30 -17.02 -17.02 20.25
N SER A 31 -17.45 -18.22 19.83
CA SER A 31 -16.95 -18.89 18.63
C SER A 31 -17.19 -18.04 17.39
N ASN A 32 -18.42 -17.54 17.21
CA ASN A 32 -18.75 -16.65 16.09
C ASN A 32 -17.89 -15.37 16.11
N ARG A 33 -17.73 -14.76 17.29
CA ARG A 33 -16.90 -13.55 17.43
C ARG A 33 -15.43 -13.79 17.06
N VAL A 34 -14.87 -14.95 17.42
CA VAL A 34 -13.49 -15.31 17.08
C VAL A 34 -13.35 -15.54 15.57
N VAL A 35 -14.31 -16.23 14.95
CA VAL A 35 -14.31 -16.48 13.50
C VAL A 35 -14.35 -15.16 12.73
N ASP A 36 -15.25 -14.25 13.11
CA ASP A 36 -15.35 -12.93 12.49
C ASP A 36 -14.06 -12.13 12.66
N MET A 37 -13.45 -12.18 13.85
CA MET A 37 -12.19 -11.50 14.11
C MET A 37 -11.06 -12.06 13.23
N ILE A 38 -10.95 -13.37 13.06
CA ILE A 38 -9.95 -14.00 12.19
C ILE A 38 -10.14 -13.57 10.74
N ALA A 39 -11.38 -13.56 10.26
CA ALA A 39 -11.70 -13.15 8.89
C ALA A 39 -11.24 -11.70 8.64
N ILE A 40 -11.59 -10.78 9.54
CA ILE A 40 -11.20 -9.36 9.46
C ILE A 40 -9.69 -9.20 9.58
N GLN A 41 -9.03 -9.89 10.51
CA GLN A 41 -7.59 -9.81 10.68
C GLN A 41 -6.83 -10.30 9.45
N SER A 42 -7.28 -11.40 8.81
CA SER A 42 -6.68 -11.88 7.57
C SER A 42 -6.77 -10.82 6.47
N GLN A 43 -7.92 -10.15 6.36
CA GLN A 43 -8.11 -9.08 5.40
C GLN A 43 -7.17 -7.89 5.65
N VAL A 44 -7.01 -7.49 6.90
CA VAL A 44 -6.10 -6.40 7.30
C VAL A 44 -4.65 -6.77 7.02
N PHE A 45 -4.23 -8.01 7.31
CA PHE A 45 -2.87 -8.48 7.05
C PHE A 45 -2.51 -8.41 5.57
N PHE A 46 -3.35 -8.98 4.71
CA PHE A 46 -3.13 -8.96 3.26
C PHE A 46 -3.15 -7.52 2.71
N SER A 47 -4.09 -6.68 3.16
CA SER A 47 -4.10 -5.28 2.76
C SER A 47 -2.84 -4.51 3.20
N LYS A 48 -2.23 -4.86 4.34
CA LYS A 48 -0.95 -4.28 4.79
C LYS A 48 0.20 -4.78 3.93
N GLN A 49 0.19 -6.05 3.53
CA GLN A 49 1.19 -6.59 2.61
C GLN A 49 1.13 -5.87 1.25
N ALA A 50 -0.05 -5.73 0.64
CA ALA A 50 -0.21 -4.99 -0.62
C ALA A 50 0.29 -3.53 -0.49
N TYR A 51 0.00 -2.88 0.64
CA TYR A 51 0.48 -1.53 0.92
C TYR A 51 2.01 -1.46 0.99
N TRP A 52 2.65 -2.36 1.75
CA TRP A 52 4.11 -2.39 1.87
C TRP A 52 4.78 -2.73 0.54
N ASN A 53 4.20 -3.62 -0.27
CA ASN A 53 4.72 -3.92 -1.60
C ASN A 53 4.67 -2.68 -2.52
N ALA A 54 3.58 -1.92 -2.48
CA ALA A 54 3.47 -0.66 -3.24
C ALA A 54 4.49 0.39 -2.72
N TYR A 55 4.66 0.48 -1.40
CA TYR A 55 5.63 1.37 -0.78
C TYR A 55 7.07 1.02 -1.19
N SER A 56 7.45 -0.26 -1.10
CA SER A 56 8.78 -0.72 -1.52
C SER A 56 9.04 -0.46 -3.00
N GLY A 57 8.04 -0.62 -3.88
CA GLY A 57 8.21 -0.23 -5.28
C GLY A 57 8.43 1.28 -5.46
N MET A 58 7.83 2.12 -4.61
CA MET A 58 8.10 3.57 -4.62
C MET A 58 9.53 3.88 -4.19
N GLU A 59 10.02 3.26 -3.13
CA GLU A 59 11.43 3.40 -2.69
C GLU A 59 12.42 2.91 -3.77
N LEU A 60 12.09 1.82 -4.47
CA LEU A 60 12.93 1.32 -5.55
C LEU A 60 12.91 2.24 -6.78
N SER A 61 11.82 2.98 -7.01
CA SER A 61 11.70 3.92 -8.13
C SER A 61 12.66 5.09 -8.06
N THR A 62 13.08 5.51 -6.87
CA THR A 62 14.08 6.56 -6.67
C THR A 62 15.52 6.04 -6.75
N SER A 63 15.70 4.72 -6.78
CA SER A 63 17.02 4.12 -6.90
C SER A 63 17.58 4.27 -8.33
N LYS A 64 18.90 4.51 -8.42
CA LYS A 64 19.66 4.69 -9.68
C LYS A 64 19.52 3.54 -10.69
N LYS A 65 18.85 2.44 -10.31
CA LYS A 65 18.67 1.22 -11.11
C LYS A 65 17.43 1.27 -12.02
N ILE A 66 16.48 2.20 -11.78
CA ILE A 66 15.26 2.36 -12.60
C ILE A 66 15.36 3.55 -13.56
N ALA A 67 16.14 4.58 -13.22
CA ALA A 67 16.79 5.40 -14.24
C ALA A 67 17.73 4.45 -15.03
N GLY A 68 17.68 4.45 -16.35
CA GLY A 68 18.58 3.65 -17.18
C GLY A 68 20.03 3.88 -16.78
N LEU A 69 20.94 2.97 -17.18
CA LEU A 69 22.36 3.05 -16.83
C LEU A 69 22.99 4.43 -17.18
N ASP A 70 22.38 5.12 -18.14
CA ASP A 70 22.75 6.43 -18.67
C ASP A 70 21.98 7.61 -18.05
N GLY A 71 21.17 7.38 -17.01
CA GLY A 71 20.36 8.39 -16.33
C GLY A 71 19.02 8.72 -17.01
N ILE A 72 18.75 8.15 -18.19
CA ILE A 72 17.48 8.30 -18.92
C ILE A 72 16.45 7.32 -18.33
N PRO A 73 15.29 7.78 -17.81
CA PRO A 73 14.26 6.88 -17.30
C PRO A 73 13.82 5.89 -18.39
N SER A 74 13.83 4.59 -18.09
CA SER A 74 13.39 3.56 -19.03
C SER A 74 11.90 3.76 -19.35
N PRO A 75 11.48 3.73 -20.63
CA PRO A 75 10.06 3.82 -21.01
C PRO A 75 9.28 2.54 -20.65
N ALA A 76 9.98 1.45 -20.32
CA ALA A 76 9.36 0.19 -19.97
C ALA A 76 9.03 0.10 -18.48
N ASP A 77 7.79 -0.31 -18.19
CA ASP A 77 7.36 -0.60 -16.83
C ASP A 77 8.21 -1.72 -16.19
N VAL A 78 8.52 -1.56 -14.90
CA VAL A 78 9.26 -2.58 -14.14
C VAL A 78 8.27 -3.44 -13.36
N SER A 79 8.17 -4.72 -13.71
CA SER A 79 7.27 -5.66 -13.06
C SER A 79 8.00 -6.57 -12.08
N PHE A 80 7.36 -6.83 -10.95
CA PHE A 80 7.78 -7.76 -9.90
C PHE A 80 6.66 -8.78 -9.67
N ALA A 81 6.97 -9.89 -9.01
CA ALA A 81 5.96 -10.91 -8.68
C ALA A 81 4.80 -10.35 -7.85
N THR A 82 5.04 -9.31 -7.05
CA THR A 82 4.07 -8.72 -6.13
C THR A 82 3.70 -7.29 -6.48
N GLY A 83 4.05 -6.78 -7.66
CA GLY A 83 3.81 -5.37 -7.97
C GLY A 83 4.38 -4.90 -9.30
N LYS A 84 4.13 -3.64 -9.63
CA LYS A 84 4.59 -3.02 -10.87
C LYS A 84 4.87 -1.54 -10.64
N ILE A 85 6.01 -1.06 -11.14
CA ILE A 85 6.37 0.35 -11.19
C ILE A 85 6.16 0.83 -12.62
N THR A 86 5.40 1.91 -12.75
CA THR A 86 5.08 2.58 -14.01
C THR A 86 5.57 4.01 -13.97
N ILE A 87 6.32 4.40 -14.98
CA ILE A 87 6.83 5.76 -15.16
C ILE A 87 6.02 6.41 -16.27
N THR A 88 5.29 7.46 -15.93
CA THR A 88 4.55 8.28 -16.89
C THR A 88 5.42 9.45 -17.28
N HIS A 89 5.67 9.58 -18.58
CA HIS A 89 6.40 10.70 -19.14
C HIS A 89 5.42 11.82 -19.54
N GLY A 90 5.88 13.06 -19.47
CA GLY A 90 5.18 14.21 -20.01
C GLY A 90 5.19 14.23 -21.54
N THR A 91 4.55 15.25 -22.11
CA THR A 91 4.63 15.51 -23.55
C THR A 91 6.08 15.76 -23.96
N PRO A 92 6.52 15.28 -25.15
CA PRO A 92 7.81 15.67 -25.70
C PRO A 92 7.92 17.19 -25.73
N ASP A 93 9.00 17.74 -25.16
CA ASP A 93 9.35 19.15 -25.23
C ASP A 93 10.79 19.30 -25.73
N LEU A 94 11.20 20.50 -26.13
CA LEU A 94 12.58 20.77 -26.60
C LEU A 94 13.61 20.73 -25.46
N ASN A 95 13.17 20.63 -24.20
CA ASN A 95 13.99 20.68 -22.99
C ASN A 95 14.06 19.30 -22.34
N GLU A 96 14.42 18.30 -23.15
CA GLU A 96 14.58 16.92 -22.74
C GLU A 96 15.70 16.79 -21.71
N TYR A 97 15.41 16.14 -20.59
CA TYR A 97 16.47 15.79 -19.63
C TYR A 97 17.23 14.59 -20.20
N LEU A 98 18.49 14.80 -20.59
CA LEU A 98 19.34 13.77 -21.22
C LEU A 98 18.75 13.18 -22.53
N GLY A 99 17.96 13.96 -23.29
CA GLY A 99 17.38 13.49 -24.55
C GLY A 99 16.14 12.58 -24.41
N GLY A 100 15.50 12.58 -23.22
CA GLY A 100 14.21 11.91 -23.00
C GLY A 100 13.14 12.84 -22.40
N ASN A 101 11.88 12.50 -22.65
CA ASN A 101 10.72 13.19 -22.07
C ASN A 101 10.81 13.21 -20.53
N LYS A 102 10.52 14.37 -19.93
CA LYS A 102 10.43 14.55 -18.48
C LYS A 102 9.46 13.55 -17.85
N VAL A 103 9.76 13.06 -16.65
CA VAL A 103 8.82 12.23 -15.88
C VAL A 103 7.78 13.14 -15.24
N SER A 104 6.49 12.83 -15.47
CA SER A 104 5.36 13.56 -14.88
C SER A 104 4.77 12.84 -13.67
N ALA A 105 4.84 11.50 -13.67
CA ALA A 105 4.41 10.70 -12.52
C ALA A 105 5.16 9.36 -12.44
N ILE A 106 5.29 8.85 -11.23
CA ILE A 106 5.71 7.48 -10.95
C ILE A 106 4.57 6.82 -10.17
N THR A 107 4.10 5.68 -10.64
CA THR A 107 3.09 4.88 -9.97
C THR A 107 3.69 3.53 -9.57
N SER A 108 3.64 3.21 -8.28
CA SER A 108 4.01 1.90 -7.76
C SER A 108 2.76 1.16 -7.31
N THR A 109 2.58 -0.06 -7.80
CA THR A 109 1.49 -0.96 -7.40
C THR A 109 2.03 -2.14 -6.63
N GLY A 110 1.30 -2.58 -5.62
CA GLY A 110 1.62 -3.73 -4.79
C GLY A 110 0.39 -4.61 -4.62
N SER A 111 0.55 -5.90 -4.85
CA SER A 111 -0.50 -6.91 -4.71
C SER A 111 -0.16 -7.86 -3.57
N ASP A 112 -1.19 -8.34 -2.88
CA ASP A 112 -1.09 -9.41 -1.88
C ASP A 112 -1.44 -10.78 -2.46
N ALA A 113 -1.17 -11.85 -1.71
CA ALA A 113 -1.51 -13.22 -2.10
C ALA A 113 -3.03 -13.48 -2.22
N GLY A 114 -3.86 -12.60 -1.64
CA GLY A 114 -5.32 -12.64 -1.74
C GLY A 114 -5.88 -11.87 -2.95
N GLY A 115 -5.03 -11.37 -3.84
CA GLY A 115 -5.42 -10.68 -5.07
C GLY A 115 -5.83 -9.21 -4.87
N ARG A 116 -5.67 -8.64 -3.67
CA ARG A 116 -5.93 -7.20 -3.47
C ARG A 116 -4.71 -6.40 -3.90
N SER A 117 -4.96 -5.22 -4.45
CA SER A 117 -3.90 -4.32 -4.92
C SER A 117 -4.01 -2.94 -4.26
N ARG A 118 -2.85 -2.33 -4.00
CA ARG A 118 -2.69 -0.95 -3.58
C ARG A 118 -1.77 -0.24 -4.55
N ALA A 119 -1.99 1.06 -4.74
CA ALA A 119 -1.16 1.89 -5.60
C ALA A 119 -0.72 3.15 -4.86
N MET A 120 0.50 3.57 -5.09
CA MET A 120 1.07 4.85 -4.65
C MET A 120 1.51 5.61 -5.89
N LYS A 121 1.16 6.90 -5.96
CA LYS A 121 1.51 7.77 -7.07
C LYS A 121 2.27 8.98 -6.57
N LEU A 122 3.48 9.18 -7.10
CA LEU A 122 4.24 10.40 -6.96
C LEU A 122 4.07 11.23 -8.22
N THR A 123 3.53 12.44 -8.09
CA THR A 123 3.44 13.40 -9.20
C THR A 123 4.62 14.35 -9.09
N ILE A 124 5.37 14.50 -10.18
CA ILE A 124 6.49 15.44 -10.24
C ILE A 124 5.95 16.76 -10.79
N GLY A 125 5.91 17.77 -9.93
CA GLY A 125 5.57 19.14 -10.31
C GLY A 125 6.77 19.87 -10.92
N ASN A 126 6.49 21.02 -11.52
CA ASN A 126 7.56 21.91 -11.95
C ASN A 126 8.30 22.48 -10.73
N PRO A 127 9.63 22.64 -10.81
CA PRO A 127 10.39 23.26 -9.72
C PRO A 127 9.93 24.70 -9.47
N SER A 128 9.90 25.10 -8.19
CA SER A 128 9.60 26.46 -7.74
C SER A 128 10.72 26.97 -6.82
N PRO A 129 11.29 28.17 -7.06
CA PRO A 129 11.00 29.05 -8.19
C PRO A 129 11.34 28.36 -9.51
N SER A 130 10.68 28.78 -10.60
CA SER A 130 11.01 28.36 -11.97
C SER A 130 12.35 28.97 -12.39
N SER A 131 13.40 28.68 -11.63
CA SER A 131 14.78 28.93 -11.98
C SER A 131 15.17 27.83 -12.95
N TYR A 132 14.91 28.09 -14.23
CA TYR A 132 15.57 27.39 -15.31
C TYR A 132 17.08 27.55 -15.09
N ALA A 133 17.85 26.48 -15.32
CA ALA A 133 19.30 26.65 -15.49
C ALA A 133 19.51 27.76 -16.51
N LEU A 134 20.47 28.66 -16.26
CA LEU A 134 20.81 29.80 -17.12
C LEU A 134 20.61 29.41 -18.59
N VAL A 135 19.61 30.00 -19.24
CA VAL A 135 19.34 29.75 -20.65
C VAL A 135 20.31 30.65 -21.40
N PHE A 136 21.26 30.03 -22.07
CA PHE A 136 22.15 30.71 -23.01
C PHE A 136 21.56 30.48 -24.41
N ASP A 137 20.95 31.51 -24.99
CA ASP A 137 20.39 31.47 -26.35
C ASP A 137 21.43 31.76 -27.44
N GLY A 138 22.64 32.17 -27.02
CA GLY A 138 23.80 32.39 -27.87
C GLY A 138 23.98 33.85 -28.32
N ASP A 139 23.02 34.74 -28.03
CA ASP A 139 23.11 36.17 -28.31
C ASP A 139 23.07 36.97 -27.00
N ASP A 140 24.14 37.72 -26.71
CA ASP A 140 24.23 38.64 -25.55
C ASP A 140 23.98 38.03 -24.15
N ASP A 141 24.29 36.75 -23.97
CA ASP A 141 24.23 36.11 -22.65
C ASP A 141 25.46 36.42 -21.78
N PHE A 142 25.30 37.25 -20.75
CA PHE A 142 26.37 37.56 -19.79
C PHE A 142 25.97 37.21 -18.35
N VAL A 143 26.84 36.46 -17.66
CA VAL A 143 26.75 36.27 -16.20
C VAL A 143 27.72 37.23 -15.53
N SER A 144 27.23 38.40 -15.10
CA SER A 144 28.04 39.34 -14.33
C SER A 144 27.94 39.05 -12.83
N HIS A 145 29.06 38.95 -12.14
CA HIS A 145 29.12 38.95 -10.68
C HIS A 145 29.95 40.16 -10.22
N SER A 146 29.33 41.09 -9.48
CA SER A 146 30.03 42.17 -8.79
C SER A 146 30.56 41.61 -7.47
N MET A 147 31.87 41.59 -7.30
CA MET A 147 32.48 41.46 -5.99
C MET A 147 32.84 42.89 -5.54
N ASP A 148 32.17 43.36 -4.48
CA ASP A 148 32.52 44.60 -3.80
C ASP A 148 33.89 44.49 -3.10
#